data_AF-A0A6M4WXR2-F1
#
_entry.id   AF-A0A6M4WXR2-F1
#
_cell.length_a   1.000
_cell.length_b   1.000
_cell.length_c   1.000
_cell.angle_alpha   90.00
_cell.angle_beta   90.00
_cell.angle_gamma   90.00
#
_symmetry.space_group_name_H-M   'P 1'
#
loop_
_entity.id
_entity.type
_entity.pdbx_description
1 polymer ?
#
loop_
_entity_poly.entity_id
_entity_poly.type
_entity_poly.pdbx_seq_one_letter_code
_entity_poly.pdbx_strand_id
1 'polypeptide(L)'
;MTTSAPVGASAPAAGRRVTPTGRLILPATADRADWLTARRSGIGSSDVPGILGLIEQKPPIKVYYDKLGFDVDDAGEAAYWGTANEENVARRWAMQSRSVIRRVGLVAHDTHPHWMTTLDRRVTECPLSEDEQAPCALEVKTRSAFKAAQWHAGAPDDVTAQVLWQIIVNGYEHMHYAVLIGGNEYHQGVIRADQYTDVMADITTAVDKFWTEHVQAEVPPAPSGDGEAVAKMFRRLHPTRSGAVDIDRHDDALDALLDYGTHQRAEAKAKKAKAAAKARMIAALGDAQSALIGGERAYSLEPSQAAPKVDLELMAERFPDAYAACVAPNPTERIDIAKQYKGEI
;
A
#
# COMPACT_ATOMS: atom_id res chain seq x y z
N MET A 1 -33.93 -5.47 -22.58
CA MET A 1 -32.85 -6.38 -23.01
C MET A 1 -31.74 -5.53 -23.60
N THR A 2 -30.83 -5.09 -22.74
CA THR A 2 -29.63 -4.34 -23.11
C THR A 2 -28.47 -5.30 -22.99
N THR A 3 -27.97 -5.75 -24.13
CA THR A 3 -26.81 -6.62 -24.28
C THR A 3 -25.56 -5.88 -23.81
N SER A 4 -25.05 -6.24 -22.64
CA SER A 4 -23.68 -5.90 -22.22
C SER A 4 -22.71 -6.67 -23.12
N ALA A 5 -21.86 -5.94 -23.85
CA ALA A 5 -20.78 -6.52 -24.62
C ALA A 5 -19.73 -7.14 -23.68
N PRO A 6 -19.12 -8.29 -24.04
CA PRO A 6 -18.08 -8.89 -23.22
C PRO A 6 -16.84 -7.99 -23.25
N VAL A 7 -16.29 -7.68 -22.07
CA VAL A 7 -14.99 -7.01 -21.91
C VAL A 7 -13.88 -8.03 -22.20
N GLY A 8 -13.72 -8.35 -23.48
CA GLY A 8 -12.50 -8.95 -24.00
C GLY A 8 -11.59 -7.82 -24.47
N ALA A 9 -10.82 -7.22 -23.56
CA ALA A 9 -9.84 -6.22 -23.93
C ALA A 9 -8.77 -6.87 -24.83
N SER A 10 -8.87 -6.66 -26.14
CA SER A 10 -7.74 -6.81 -27.05
C SER A 10 -6.60 -5.99 -26.47
N ALA A 11 -5.56 -6.66 -25.99
CA ALA A 11 -4.38 -6.00 -25.46
C ALA A 11 -3.82 -4.98 -26.48
N PRO A 12 -3.23 -3.86 -26.04
CA PRO A 12 -2.59 -2.92 -26.94
C PRO A 12 -1.26 -3.52 -27.47
N ALA A 13 -1.33 -4.58 -28.26
CA ALA A 13 -0.21 -5.13 -29.00
C ALA A 13 0.02 -4.31 -30.29
N ALA A 14 0.44 -3.04 -30.18
CA ALA A 14 0.80 -2.23 -31.35
C ALA A 14 1.89 -1.16 -31.10
N GLY A 15 2.58 -1.22 -29.96
CA GLY A 15 3.64 -0.26 -29.63
C GLY A 15 4.99 -0.54 -30.30
N ARG A 16 5.75 0.52 -30.60
CA ARG A 16 7.19 0.41 -30.90
C ARG A 16 7.91 -0.23 -29.72
N ARG A 17 8.87 -1.13 -30.00
CA ARG A 17 9.78 -1.67 -28.98
C ARG A 17 10.69 -0.56 -28.44
N VAL A 18 10.68 -0.35 -27.12
CA VAL A 18 11.40 0.74 -26.42
C VAL A 18 12.42 0.23 -25.39
N THR A 19 12.33 -1.05 -25.02
CA THR A 19 13.27 -1.79 -24.16
C THR A 19 13.54 -3.17 -24.79
N PRO A 20 14.48 -4.00 -24.27
CA PRO A 20 14.79 -5.31 -24.84
C PRO A 20 13.56 -6.18 -25.12
N THR A 21 12.58 -6.27 -24.24
CA THR A 21 11.33 -7.03 -24.45
C THR A 21 10.06 -6.18 -24.36
N GLY A 22 10.14 -4.90 -24.02
CA GLY A 22 8.99 -4.04 -23.78
C GLY A 22 8.58 -3.16 -24.98
N ARG A 23 7.27 -3.06 -25.19
CA ARG A 23 6.60 -2.21 -26.19
C ARG A 23 5.87 -1.06 -25.52
N LEU A 24 5.99 0.14 -26.10
CA LEU A 24 5.35 1.34 -25.57
C LEU A 24 3.83 1.29 -25.78
N ILE A 25 3.07 1.39 -24.70
CA ILE A 25 1.60 1.46 -24.73
C ILE A 25 1.13 2.91 -24.73
N LEU A 26 1.63 3.70 -23.78
CA LEU A 26 1.36 5.14 -23.68
C LEU A 26 2.65 5.90 -23.40
N PRO A 27 2.89 7.07 -24.03
CA PRO A 27 4.03 7.90 -23.71
C PRO A 27 3.90 8.50 -22.30
N ALA A 28 5.02 8.88 -21.68
CA ALA A 28 5.03 9.53 -20.37
C ALA A 28 4.28 10.88 -20.32
N THR A 29 3.89 11.43 -21.47
CA THR A 29 3.10 12.67 -21.59
C THR A 29 1.60 12.41 -21.78
N ALA A 30 1.16 11.16 -21.72
CA ALA A 30 -0.25 10.82 -21.84
C ALA A 30 -1.07 11.41 -20.69
N ASP A 31 -2.36 11.65 -20.94
CA ASP A 31 -3.28 12.14 -19.91
C ASP A 31 -3.42 11.12 -18.77
N ARG A 32 -3.65 11.61 -17.55
CA ARG A 32 -3.76 10.77 -16.36
C ARG A 32 -4.94 9.80 -16.44
N ALA A 33 -6.07 10.21 -17.01
CA ALA A 33 -7.24 9.33 -17.15
C ALA A 33 -6.95 8.19 -18.14
N ASP A 34 -6.38 8.50 -19.31
CA ASP A 34 -5.97 7.49 -20.30
C ASP A 34 -4.96 6.51 -19.69
N TRP A 35 -4.02 7.03 -18.92
CA TRP A 35 -3.02 6.23 -18.22
C TRP A 35 -3.63 5.27 -17.20
N LEU A 36 -4.55 5.75 -16.37
CA LEU A 36 -5.25 4.91 -15.40
C LEU A 36 -6.07 3.82 -16.09
N THR A 37 -6.75 4.15 -17.19
CA THR A 37 -7.51 3.18 -17.98
C THR A 37 -6.59 2.14 -18.61
N ALA A 38 -5.50 2.54 -19.26
CA ALA A 38 -4.58 1.60 -19.90
C ALA A 38 -3.90 0.67 -18.88
N ARG A 39 -3.60 1.15 -17.67
CA ARG A 39 -3.02 0.32 -16.61
C ARG A 39 -3.95 -0.77 -16.07
N ARG A 40 -5.24 -0.74 -16.40
CA ARG A 40 -6.19 -1.80 -16.02
C ARG A 40 -6.10 -3.02 -16.93
N SER A 41 -5.48 -2.90 -18.12
CA SER A 41 -5.32 -4.04 -19.05
C SER A 41 -4.19 -5.00 -18.67
N GLY A 42 -3.58 -4.83 -17.49
CA GLY A 42 -2.50 -5.69 -17.02
C GLY A 42 -2.04 -5.35 -15.60
N ILE A 43 -1.04 -6.09 -15.13
CA ILE A 43 -0.41 -5.91 -13.83
C ILE A 43 0.82 -5.01 -13.98
N GLY A 44 0.80 -3.89 -13.27
CA GLY A 44 1.89 -2.93 -13.25
C GLY A 44 2.93 -3.24 -12.17
N SER A 45 4.12 -2.64 -12.30
CA SER A 45 5.20 -2.76 -11.31
C SER A 45 4.79 -2.39 -9.88
N SER A 46 3.99 -1.34 -9.71
CA SER A 46 3.46 -0.93 -8.40
C SER A 46 2.37 -1.84 -7.82
N ASP A 47 1.91 -2.84 -8.56
CA ASP A 47 0.86 -3.76 -8.14
C ASP A 47 1.46 -5.05 -7.57
N VAL A 48 2.62 -5.45 -8.08
CA VAL A 48 3.34 -6.67 -7.68
C VAL A 48 3.59 -6.74 -6.17
N PRO A 49 4.10 -5.70 -5.47
CA PRO A 49 4.28 -5.79 -4.03
C PRO A 49 2.97 -6.02 -3.27
N GLY A 50 1.85 -5.50 -3.79
CA GLY A 50 0.52 -5.72 -3.21
C GLY A 50 0.01 -7.14 -3.44
N ILE A 51 0.21 -7.68 -4.65
CA ILE A 51 -0.13 -9.08 -5.00
C ILE A 51 0.65 -10.06 -4.12
N LEU A 52 1.92 -9.76 -3.84
CA LEU A 52 2.80 -10.58 -2.99
C LEU A 52 2.57 -10.38 -1.49
N GLY A 53 1.68 -9.47 -1.08
CA GLY A 53 1.42 -9.19 0.34
C GLY A 53 2.54 -8.43 1.07
N LEU A 54 3.45 -7.78 0.34
CA LEU A 54 4.57 -7.01 0.92
C LEU A 54 4.16 -5.60 1.41
N ILE A 55 2.92 -5.18 1.10
CA ILE A 55 2.37 -3.89 1.52
C ILE A 55 1.01 -4.12 2.17
N GLU A 56 0.96 -4.06 3.50
CA GLU A 56 -0.27 -4.28 4.28
C GLU A 56 -1.42 -3.34 3.88
N GLN A 57 -1.11 -2.11 3.50
CA GLN A 57 -2.10 -1.09 3.11
C GLN A 57 -2.60 -1.24 1.67
N LYS A 58 -1.95 -2.09 0.86
CA LYS A 58 -2.35 -2.39 -0.53
C LYS A 58 -2.41 -3.91 -0.75
N PRO A 59 -3.30 -4.64 -0.04
CA PRO A 59 -3.42 -6.08 -0.16
C PRO A 59 -3.94 -6.50 -1.55
N PRO A 60 -3.83 -7.80 -1.91
CA PRO A 60 -4.24 -8.31 -3.24
C PRO A 60 -5.66 -7.93 -3.63
N ILE A 61 -6.61 -7.93 -2.69
CA ILE A 61 -8.01 -7.56 -2.95
C ILE A 61 -8.17 -6.11 -3.41
N LYS A 62 -7.30 -5.21 -2.95
CA LYS A 62 -7.30 -3.82 -3.38
C LYS A 62 -6.76 -3.67 -4.80
N VAL A 63 -5.73 -4.45 -5.16
CA VAL A 63 -5.24 -4.53 -6.54
C VAL A 63 -6.34 -5.05 -7.46
N TYR A 64 -7.05 -6.10 -7.04
CA TYR A 64 -8.14 -6.69 -7.81
C TYR A 64 -9.23 -5.66 -8.17
N TYR A 65 -9.76 -4.93 -7.17
CA TYR A 65 -10.79 -3.92 -7.42
C TYR A 65 -10.28 -2.73 -8.26
N ASP A 66 -9.01 -2.33 -8.11
CA ASP A 66 -8.38 -1.33 -8.98
C ASP A 66 -8.32 -1.79 -10.45
N LYS A 67 -7.99 -3.06 -10.70
CA LYS A 67 -7.96 -3.65 -12.05
C LYS A 67 -9.33 -3.76 -12.69
N LEU A 68 -10.37 -4.04 -11.91
CA LEU A 68 -11.76 -3.98 -12.40
C LEU A 68 -12.29 -2.55 -12.55
N GLY A 69 -11.51 -1.55 -12.15
CA GLY A 69 -11.81 -0.14 -12.33
C GLY A 69 -12.72 0.48 -11.29
N PHE A 70 -12.91 -0.21 -10.16
CA PHE A 70 -13.49 0.41 -8.98
C PHE A 70 -12.43 1.34 -8.37
N ASP A 71 -12.70 2.65 -8.38
CA ASP A 71 -11.78 3.65 -7.82
C ASP A 71 -11.74 3.54 -6.29
N VAL A 72 -10.86 2.67 -5.81
CA VAL A 72 -10.71 2.33 -4.40
C VAL A 72 -9.59 3.12 -3.72
N ASP A 73 -8.78 3.86 -4.47
CA ASP A 73 -7.64 4.62 -3.95
C ASP A 73 -8.00 6.05 -3.60
N ASP A 74 -7.33 6.58 -2.59
CA ASP A 74 -7.36 8.01 -2.29
C ASP A 74 -5.94 8.49 -2.53
N ALA A 75 -5.71 9.29 -3.57
CA ALA A 75 -4.40 9.83 -3.86
C ALA A 75 -4.06 10.86 -2.78
N GLY A 76 -3.54 10.39 -1.66
CA GLY A 76 -3.16 11.23 -0.52
C GLY A 76 -1.83 11.96 -0.72
N GLU A 77 -1.45 12.73 0.29
CA GLU A 77 -0.20 13.52 0.33
C GLU A 77 1.04 12.70 -0.05
N ALA A 78 1.13 11.44 0.39
CA ALA A 78 2.27 10.59 0.08
C ALA A 78 2.42 10.31 -1.43
N ALA A 79 1.31 10.13 -2.15
CA ALA A 79 1.33 9.94 -3.60
C ALA A 79 1.72 11.25 -4.31
N TYR A 80 1.15 12.37 -3.87
CA TYR A 80 1.49 13.70 -4.38
C TYR A 80 2.99 14.00 -4.26
N TRP A 81 3.56 13.87 -3.05
CA TRP A 81 4.99 14.12 -2.82
C TRP A 81 5.89 13.11 -3.51
N GLY A 82 5.43 11.88 -3.72
CA GLY A 82 6.10 10.90 -4.57
C GLY A 82 6.31 11.44 -5.98
N THR A 83 5.25 11.90 -6.64
CA THR A 83 5.31 12.47 -8.00
C THR A 83 6.08 13.79 -8.04
N ALA A 84 5.85 14.69 -7.08
CA ALA A 84 6.51 16.00 -7.05
C ALA A 84 8.03 15.89 -6.88
N ASN A 85 8.51 14.94 -6.07
CA ASN A 85 9.93 14.77 -5.80
C ASN A 85 10.65 13.90 -6.83
N GLU A 86 9.93 13.11 -7.63
CA GLU A 86 10.48 12.14 -8.58
C GLU A 86 11.58 12.75 -9.48
N GLU A 87 11.30 13.92 -10.09
CA GLU A 87 12.24 14.60 -10.97
C GLU A 87 13.52 15.05 -10.23
N ASN A 88 13.39 15.56 -9.02
CA ASN A 88 14.53 16.05 -8.22
C ASN A 88 15.46 14.89 -7.83
N VAL A 89 14.89 13.77 -7.40
CA VAL A 89 15.65 12.59 -7.02
C VAL A 89 16.29 11.93 -8.24
N ALA A 90 15.57 11.83 -9.37
CA ALA A 90 16.12 11.33 -10.63
C ALA A 90 17.33 12.15 -11.12
N ARG A 91 17.24 13.48 -11.05
CA ARG A 91 18.34 14.38 -11.41
C ARG A 91 19.54 14.23 -10.49
N ARG A 92 19.31 14.08 -9.18
CA ARG A 92 20.38 13.83 -8.21
C ARG A 92 21.13 12.54 -8.53
N TRP A 93 20.40 11.46 -8.83
CA TRP A 93 20.99 10.20 -9.27
C TRP A 93 21.81 10.37 -10.55
N ALA A 94 21.23 10.98 -11.58
CA ALA A 94 21.91 11.17 -12.87
C ALA A 94 23.19 12.00 -12.75
N MET A 95 23.20 13.03 -11.90
CA MET A 95 24.37 13.85 -11.61
C MET A 95 25.48 13.05 -10.92
N GLN A 96 25.15 12.25 -9.90
CA GLN A 96 26.14 11.45 -9.17
C GLN A 96 26.69 10.30 -10.02
N SER A 97 25.83 9.66 -10.81
CA SER A 97 26.19 8.53 -11.68
C SER A 97 26.78 8.98 -13.03
N ARG A 98 26.77 10.27 -13.36
CA ARG A 98 27.18 10.82 -14.67
C ARG A 98 26.45 10.14 -15.83
N SER A 99 25.15 9.93 -15.66
CA SER A 99 24.30 9.18 -16.59
C SER A 99 23.27 10.07 -17.27
N VAL A 100 22.82 9.65 -18.45
CA VAL A 100 21.69 10.28 -19.15
C VAL A 100 20.43 9.47 -18.94
N ILE A 101 19.36 10.15 -18.51
CA ILE A 101 18.06 9.56 -18.18
C ILE A 101 16.94 10.15 -19.03
N ARG A 102 15.95 9.32 -19.39
CA ARG A 102 14.78 9.72 -20.20
C ARG A 102 13.51 9.10 -19.66
N ARG A 103 12.41 9.87 -19.64
CA ARG A 103 11.07 9.30 -19.40
C ARG A 103 10.66 8.44 -20.59
N VAL A 104 9.90 7.38 -20.33
CA VAL A 104 9.40 6.47 -21.37
C VAL A 104 7.88 6.50 -21.42
N GLY A 105 7.25 5.98 -20.37
CA GLY A 105 5.80 5.85 -20.31
C GLY A 105 5.39 4.49 -19.77
N LEU A 106 4.19 4.06 -20.16
CA LEU A 106 3.64 2.75 -19.87
C LEU A 106 4.13 1.76 -20.93
N VAL A 107 4.74 0.67 -20.48
CA VAL A 107 5.33 -0.36 -21.32
C VAL A 107 4.67 -1.70 -20.99
N ALA A 108 4.43 -2.54 -21.99
CA ALA A 108 4.01 -3.93 -21.81
C ALA A 108 5.03 -4.89 -22.42
N HIS A 109 5.15 -6.09 -21.86
CA HIS A 109 5.99 -7.14 -22.41
C HIS A 109 5.44 -7.56 -23.79
N ASP A 110 6.33 -7.86 -24.73
CA ASP A 110 5.94 -8.13 -26.12
C ASP A 110 5.18 -9.44 -26.34
N THR A 111 5.48 -10.49 -25.57
CA THR A 111 4.80 -11.80 -25.62
C THR A 111 3.75 -12.01 -24.52
N HIS A 112 3.75 -11.18 -23.46
CA HIS A 112 2.81 -11.26 -22.33
C HIS A 112 2.16 -9.89 -22.12
N PRO A 113 1.11 -9.53 -22.88
CA PRO A 113 0.63 -8.15 -22.91
C PRO A 113 0.02 -7.63 -21.59
N HIS A 114 -0.42 -8.54 -20.71
CA HIS A 114 -0.88 -8.19 -19.36
C HIS A 114 0.29 -7.94 -18.40
N TRP A 115 1.54 -8.24 -18.79
CA TRP A 115 2.71 -7.86 -18.02
C TRP A 115 3.09 -6.43 -18.37
N MET A 116 2.78 -5.50 -17.46
CA MET A 116 2.94 -4.07 -17.69
C MET A 116 3.87 -3.43 -16.68
N THR A 117 4.42 -2.29 -17.04
CA THR A 117 5.26 -1.52 -16.15
C THR A 117 5.32 -0.05 -16.53
N THR A 118 5.48 0.79 -15.52
CA THR A 118 5.89 2.17 -15.69
C THR A 118 7.34 2.25 -15.24
N LEU A 119 8.20 2.74 -16.12
CA LEU A 119 9.57 3.11 -15.76
C LEU A 119 9.60 4.61 -15.47
N ASP A 120 10.14 4.99 -14.31
CA ASP A 120 10.37 6.41 -14.03
C ASP A 120 11.36 6.94 -15.06
N ARG A 121 12.54 6.33 -15.19
CA ARG A 121 13.53 6.71 -16.20
C ARG A 121 14.16 5.49 -16.87
N ARG A 122 14.31 5.53 -18.19
CA ARG A 122 15.28 4.71 -18.90
C ARG A 122 16.65 5.39 -18.83
N VAL A 123 17.69 4.61 -18.60
CA VAL A 123 19.08 5.08 -18.61
C VAL A 123 19.64 4.83 -20.00
N THR A 124 20.10 5.88 -20.68
CA THR A 124 20.71 5.77 -22.02
C THR A 124 22.23 5.71 -21.98
N GLU A 125 22.83 6.14 -20.87
CA GLU A 125 24.26 6.03 -20.60
C GLU A 125 24.41 5.40 -19.21
N CYS A 126 24.57 4.07 -19.19
CA CYS A 126 24.67 3.28 -17.96
C CYS A 126 25.99 3.58 -17.24
N PRO A 127 25.98 3.75 -15.90
CA PRO A 127 27.17 4.11 -15.13
C PRO A 127 28.07 2.93 -14.74
N LEU A 128 27.67 1.69 -15.06
CA LEU A 128 28.49 0.50 -14.79
C LEU A 128 29.67 0.41 -15.78
N SER A 129 30.64 -0.46 -15.48
CA SER A 129 31.80 -0.68 -16.33
C SER A 129 31.42 -1.16 -17.74
N GLU A 130 32.27 -0.97 -18.73
CA GLU A 130 31.99 -1.37 -20.13
C GLU A 130 31.61 -2.86 -20.25
N ASP A 131 32.25 -3.72 -19.45
CA ASP A 131 31.98 -5.17 -19.43
C ASP A 131 30.63 -5.53 -18.78
N GLU A 132 30.03 -4.61 -18.01
CA GLU A 132 28.75 -4.76 -17.32
C GLU A 132 27.64 -3.89 -17.94
N GLN A 133 27.98 -3.16 -19.02
CA GLN A 133 27.09 -2.19 -19.63
C GLN A 133 25.98 -2.88 -20.43
N ALA A 134 24.77 -2.82 -19.89
CA ALA A 134 23.55 -3.30 -20.54
C ALA A 134 22.47 -2.21 -20.52
N PRO A 135 21.44 -2.28 -21.40
CA PRO A 135 20.25 -1.45 -21.28
C PRO A 135 19.66 -1.58 -19.87
N CYS A 136 19.41 -0.45 -19.21
CA CYS A 136 18.88 -0.42 -17.85
C CYS A 136 17.95 0.78 -17.63
N ALA A 137 17.42 0.86 -16.41
CA ALA A 137 16.48 1.89 -15.99
C ALA A 137 16.72 2.29 -14.53
N LEU A 138 16.05 3.35 -14.10
CA LEU A 138 16.06 3.88 -12.75
C LEU A 138 14.62 3.92 -12.22
N GLU A 139 14.43 3.33 -11.04
CA GLU A 139 13.25 3.51 -10.18
C GLU A 139 13.53 4.57 -9.11
N VAL A 140 12.59 5.47 -8.89
CA VAL A 140 12.73 6.58 -7.94
C VAL A 140 11.68 6.47 -6.85
N LYS A 141 12.12 6.53 -5.59
CA LYS A 141 11.24 6.49 -4.42
C LYS A 141 11.34 7.75 -3.58
N THR A 142 10.21 8.15 -3.02
CA THR A 142 10.15 9.05 -1.86
C THR A 142 9.52 8.27 -0.71
N ARG A 143 10.15 8.28 0.47
CA ARG A 143 9.72 7.51 1.64
C ARG A 143 9.69 8.40 2.90
N SER A 144 8.78 8.08 3.82
CA SER A 144 8.72 8.72 5.13
C SER A 144 9.96 8.40 5.97
N ALA A 145 10.36 9.32 6.85
CA ALA A 145 11.46 9.11 7.81
C ALA A 145 11.23 7.86 8.69
N PHE A 146 9.98 7.51 8.99
CA PHE A 146 9.66 6.29 9.76
C PHE A 146 10.05 4.98 9.05
N LYS A 147 10.31 5.02 7.75
CA LYS A 147 10.78 3.86 6.96
C LYS A 147 12.30 3.79 6.82
N ALA A 148 13.06 4.75 7.37
CA ALA A 148 14.52 4.80 7.20
C ALA A 148 15.21 3.48 7.61
N ALA A 149 14.73 2.84 8.68
CA ALA A 149 15.29 1.59 9.18
C ALA A 149 15.25 0.42 8.17
N GLN A 150 14.34 0.47 7.20
CA GLN A 150 14.18 -0.56 6.17
C GLN A 150 15.26 -0.49 5.08
N TRP A 151 16.03 0.60 5.02
CA TRP A 151 16.97 0.89 3.91
C TRP A 151 18.44 0.66 4.27
N HIS A 152 18.75 0.15 5.46
CA HIS A 152 20.13 -0.02 5.93
C HIS A 152 20.95 -1.04 5.10
N ALA A 153 20.27 -2.00 4.45
CA ALA A 153 20.90 -3.06 3.66
C ALA A 153 20.54 -2.99 2.18
N GLY A 154 20.12 -1.82 1.68
CA GLY A 154 19.67 -1.62 0.31
C GLY A 154 18.15 -1.44 0.20
N ALA A 155 17.58 -1.75 -0.96
CA ALA A 155 16.15 -1.59 -1.19
C ALA A 155 15.35 -2.65 -0.39
N PRO A 156 14.30 -2.26 0.35
CA PRO A 156 13.41 -3.21 1.02
C PRO A 156 12.61 -4.05 0.01
N ASP A 157 12.05 -5.17 0.49
CA ASP A 157 11.41 -6.19 -0.35
C ASP A 157 10.29 -5.64 -1.25
N ASP A 158 9.51 -4.66 -0.79
CA ASP A 158 8.45 -4.03 -1.60
C ASP A 158 9.03 -3.29 -2.82
N VAL A 159 10.18 -2.63 -2.65
CA VAL A 159 10.86 -1.93 -3.73
C VAL A 159 11.61 -2.93 -4.61
N THR A 160 12.27 -3.92 -4.01
CA THR A 160 12.98 -4.96 -4.74
C THR A 160 12.04 -5.76 -5.65
N ALA A 161 10.88 -6.21 -5.15
CA ALA A 161 9.88 -6.90 -5.97
C ALA A 161 9.36 -6.03 -7.12
N GLN A 162 9.14 -4.73 -6.87
CA GLN A 162 8.74 -3.79 -7.93
C GLN A 162 9.82 -3.66 -9.02
N VAL A 163 11.09 -3.52 -8.62
CA VAL A 163 12.22 -3.37 -9.56
C VAL A 163 12.48 -4.67 -10.32
N LEU A 164 12.39 -5.83 -9.65
CA LEU A 164 12.47 -7.13 -10.31
C LEU A 164 11.36 -7.30 -11.35
N TRP A 165 10.13 -6.87 -11.07
CA TRP A 165 9.08 -6.85 -12.10
C TRP A 165 9.42 -5.95 -13.28
N GLN A 166 9.99 -4.77 -13.05
CA GLN A 166 10.44 -3.91 -14.13
C GLN A 166 11.55 -4.56 -14.97
N ILE A 167 12.48 -5.29 -14.34
CA ILE A 167 13.52 -6.09 -15.00
C ILE A 167 12.87 -7.17 -15.88
N ILE A 168 11.94 -7.96 -15.32
CA ILE A 168 11.18 -9.02 -16.03
C ILE A 168 10.49 -8.46 -17.27
N VAL A 169 9.66 -7.42 -17.11
CA VAL A 169 8.82 -6.87 -18.18
C VAL A 169 9.63 -6.26 -19.31
N ASN A 170 10.80 -5.72 -19.02
CA ASN A 170 11.62 -5.01 -20.00
C ASN A 170 12.79 -5.83 -20.55
N GLY A 171 13.10 -6.97 -19.95
CA GLY A 171 14.25 -7.80 -20.33
C GLY A 171 15.58 -7.11 -20.04
N TYR A 172 15.67 -6.43 -18.90
CA TYR A 172 16.93 -5.84 -18.44
C TYR A 172 17.76 -6.86 -17.65
N GLU A 173 19.06 -6.63 -17.57
CA GLU A 173 19.95 -7.43 -16.70
C GLU A 173 20.07 -6.83 -15.30
N HIS A 174 19.84 -5.52 -15.19
CA HIS A 174 19.86 -4.81 -13.92
C HIS A 174 19.02 -3.53 -14.02
N MET A 175 18.66 -3.01 -12.86
CA MET A 175 18.07 -1.68 -12.72
C MET A 175 18.64 -0.97 -11.50
N HIS A 176 18.69 0.36 -11.60
CA HIS A 176 19.07 1.23 -10.51
C HIS A 176 17.84 1.63 -9.71
N TYR A 177 18.04 1.92 -8.43
CA TYR A 177 17.07 2.63 -7.62
C TYR A 177 17.71 3.84 -6.95
N ALA A 178 16.91 4.88 -6.72
CA ALA A 178 17.26 6.02 -5.89
C ALA A 178 16.08 6.36 -4.97
N VAL A 179 16.36 6.68 -3.71
CA VAL A 179 15.34 7.03 -2.72
C VAL A 179 15.70 8.31 -1.98
N LEU A 180 14.69 9.15 -1.75
CA LEU A 180 14.72 10.23 -0.77
C LEU A 180 13.85 9.86 0.43
N ILE A 181 14.47 9.74 1.60
CA ILE A 181 13.85 9.38 2.87
C ILE A 181 13.76 10.62 3.74
N GLY A 182 12.59 10.89 4.33
CA GLY A 182 12.39 12.00 5.26
C GLY A 182 12.57 13.40 4.67
N GLY A 183 12.77 13.52 3.35
CA GLY A 183 13.01 14.77 2.64
C GLY A 183 14.47 15.23 2.58
N ASN A 184 15.40 14.55 3.26
CA ASN A 184 16.79 14.98 3.36
C ASN A 184 17.83 13.85 3.35
N GLU A 185 17.41 12.58 3.46
CA GLU A 185 18.31 11.43 3.45
C GLU A 185 18.23 10.70 2.10
N TYR A 186 19.35 10.53 1.41
CA TYR A 186 19.38 9.97 0.04
C TYR A 186 20.18 8.67 0.00
N HIS A 187 19.60 7.65 -0.63
CA HIS A 187 20.27 6.38 -0.90
C HIS A 187 20.07 5.97 -2.36
N GLN A 188 21.01 5.21 -2.91
CA GLN A 188 20.91 4.63 -4.25
C GLN A 188 21.61 3.27 -4.32
N GLY A 189 21.21 2.44 -5.27
CA GLY A 189 21.83 1.15 -5.50
C GLY A 189 21.44 0.52 -6.83
N VAL A 190 21.83 -0.74 -6.99
CA VAL A 190 21.58 -1.55 -8.20
C VAL A 190 20.99 -2.88 -7.77
N ILE A 191 19.98 -3.35 -8.49
CA ILE A 191 19.43 -4.70 -8.39
C ILE A 191 19.75 -5.41 -9.69
N ARG A 192 20.40 -6.58 -9.61
CA ARG A 192 20.80 -7.38 -10.77
C ARG A 192 19.96 -8.65 -10.87
N ALA A 193 19.51 -8.98 -12.08
CA ALA A 193 18.60 -10.09 -12.32
C ALA A 193 19.17 -11.46 -11.90
N ASP A 194 20.47 -11.67 -12.14
CA ASP A 194 21.17 -12.92 -11.83
C ASP A 194 21.15 -13.27 -10.34
N GLN A 195 21.10 -12.27 -9.45
CA GLN A 195 21.01 -12.45 -8.00
C GLN A 195 19.62 -12.89 -7.52
N TYR A 196 18.60 -12.81 -8.37
CA TYR A 196 17.20 -13.01 -8.00
C TYR A 196 16.44 -13.92 -8.99
N THR A 197 17.13 -14.81 -9.70
CA THR A 197 16.53 -15.66 -10.74
C THR A 197 15.30 -16.43 -10.23
N ASP A 198 15.42 -17.10 -9.09
CA ASP A 198 14.31 -17.88 -8.50
C ASP A 198 13.17 -16.97 -8.05
N VAL A 199 13.49 -15.83 -7.42
CA VAL A 199 12.49 -14.84 -6.98
C VAL A 199 11.74 -14.25 -8.17
N MET A 200 12.42 -14.00 -9.29
CA MET A 200 11.78 -13.51 -10.51
C MET A 200 10.79 -14.54 -11.08
N ALA A 201 11.10 -15.85 -11.00
CA ALA A 201 10.19 -16.91 -11.41
C ALA A 201 8.96 -17.05 -10.48
N ASP A 202 9.15 -16.85 -9.17
CA ASP A 202 8.05 -16.81 -8.22
C ASP A 202 7.13 -15.60 -8.47
N ILE A 203 7.72 -14.44 -8.77
CA ILE A 203 6.97 -13.22 -9.09
C ILE A 203 6.11 -13.42 -10.34
N THR A 204 6.66 -13.95 -11.43
CA THR A 204 5.88 -14.18 -12.67
C THR A 204 4.74 -15.16 -12.42
N THR A 205 5.01 -16.24 -11.70
CA THR A 205 4.00 -17.24 -11.32
C THR A 205 2.86 -16.61 -10.51
N ALA A 206 3.20 -15.80 -9.50
CA ALA A 206 2.20 -15.12 -8.66
C ALA A 206 1.37 -14.11 -9.47
N VAL A 207 2.00 -13.34 -10.36
CA VAL A 207 1.31 -12.35 -11.19
C VAL A 207 0.38 -13.03 -12.20
N ASP A 208 0.83 -14.08 -12.88
CA ASP A 208 0.00 -14.81 -13.84
C ASP A 208 -1.19 -15.49 -13.16
N LYS A 209 -0.94 -16.13 -12.01
CA LYS A 209 -2.00 -16.72 -11.19
C LYS A 209 -3.02 -15.67 -10.78
N PHE A 210 -2.57 -14.54 -10.24
CA PHE A 210 -3.45 -13.45 -9.84
C PHE A 210 -4.26 -12.89 -11.02
N TRP A 211 -3.64 -12.70 -12.18
CA TRP A 211 -4.31 -12.20 -13.36
C TRP A 211 -5.40 -13.15 -13.86
N THR A 212 -5.08 -14.44 -13.97
CA THR A 212 -5.97 -15.47 -14.51
C THR A 212 -7.08 -15.88 -13.55
N GLU A 213 -6.75 -16.18 -12.29
CA GLU A 213 -7.69 -16.70 -11.29
C GLU A 213 -8.53 -15.62 -10.62
N HIS A 214 -8.06 -14.36 -10.60
CA HIS A 214 -8.80 -13.27 -9.98
C HIS A 214 -9.30 -12.28 -11.01
N VAL A 215 -8.40 -11.57 -11.71
CA VAL A 215 -8.82 -10.45 -12.56
C VAL A 215 -9.66 -10.92 -13.75
N GLN A 216 -9.22 -11.93 -14.50
CA GLN A 216 -9.94 -12.46 -15.66
C GLN A 216 -11.16 -13.30 -15.29
N ALA A 217 -11.09 -14.03 -14.18
CA ALA A 217 -12.22 -14.83 -13.69
C ALA A 217 -13.27 -14.00 -12.93
N GLU A 218 -12.97 -12.73 -12.64
CA GLU A 218 -13.79 -11.85 -11.78
C GLU A 218 -14.12 -12.47 -10.41
N VAL A 219 -13.14 -13.18 -9.85
CA VAL A 219 -13.24 -13.78 -8.50
C VAL A 219 -12.30 -13.02 -7.56
N PRO A 220 -12.81 -12.29 -6.56
CA PRO A 220 -11.95 -11.55 -5.65
C PRO A 220 -11.03 -12.50 -4.86
N PRO A 221 -9.75 -12.14 -4.65
CA PRO A 221 -8.90 -12.86 -3.70
C PRO A 221 -9.44 -12.67 -2.27
N ALA A 222 -9.13 -13.62 -1.39
CA ALA A 222 -9.50 -13.52 0.02
C ALA A 222 -8.97 -12.21 0.65
N PRO A 223 -9.76 -11.52 1.49
CA PRO A 223 -9.29 -10.35 2.23
C PRO A 223 -8.07 -10.68 3.09
N SER A 224 -7.06 -9.80 3.06
CA SER A 224 -5.82 -9.94 3.84
C SER A 224 -5.19 -8.55 4.08
N GLY A 225 -4.08 -8.50 4.81
CA GLY A 225 -3.37 -7.26 5.12
C GLY A 225 -4.05 -6.46 6.25
N ASP A 226 -3.95 -5.13 6.19
CA ASP A 226 -4.51 -4.25 7.22
C ASP A 226 -6.05 -4.24 7.16
N GLY A 227 -6.68 -4.77 8.21
CA GLY A 227 -8.14 -4.92 8.27
C GLY A 227 -8.90 -3.60 8.19
N GLU A 228 -8.37 -2.50 8.72
CA GLU A 228 -9.04 -1.19 8.66
C GLU A 228 -8.94 -0.58 7.26
N ALA A 229 -7.80 -0.73 6.57
CA ALA A 229 -7.65 -0.32 5.18
C ALA A 229 -8.63 -1.07 4.27
N VAL A 230 -8.79 -2.38 4.47
CA VAL A 230 -9.77 -3.20 3.74
C VAL A 230 -11.20 -2.79 4.08
N ALA A 231 -11.53 -2.56 5.35
CA ALA A 231 -12.84 -2.09 5.76
C ALA A 231 -13.17 -0.72 5.14
N LYS A 232 -12.22 0.23 5.17
CA LYS A 232 -12.35 1.55 4.52
C LYS A 232 -12.60 1.41 3.02
N MET A 233 -11.92 0.51 2.33
CA MET A 233 -12.17 0.21 0.92
C MET A 233 -13.62 -0.27 0.71
N PHE A 234 -14.09 -1.26 1.47
CA PHE A 234 -15.45 -1.77 1.33
C PHE A 234 -16.53 -0.73 1.67
N ARG A 235 -16.28 0.20 2.59
CA ARG A 235 -17.19 1.34 2.83
C ARG A 235 -17.30 2.26 1.61
N ARG A 236 -16.21 2.46 0.85
CA ARG A 236 -16.24 3.25 -0.39
C ARG A 236 -16.92 2.52 -1.54
N LEU A 237 -16.70 1.19 -1.66
CA LEU A 237 -17.36 0.35 -2.66
C LEU A 237 -18.87 0.26 -2.42
N HIS A 238 -19.31 0.32 -1.16
CA HIS A 238 -20.70 0.20 -0.76
C HIS A 238 -21.14 1.43 0.07
N PRO A 239 -21.24 2.62 -0.57
CA PRO A 239 -21.55 3.88 0.13
C PRO A 239 -22.97 3.91 0.69
N THR A 240 -23.85 3.04 0.18
CA THR A 240 -25.21 2.84 0.67
C THR A 240 -25.40 1.37 1.01
N ARG A 241 -25.91 1.09 2.21
CA ARG A 241 -26.22 -0.26 2.67
C ARG A 241 -27.72 -0.40 2.93
N SER A 242 -28.31 -1.47 2.45
CA SER A 242 -29.73 -1.79 2.64
C SER A 242 -29.96 -3.30 2.51
N GLY A 243 -31.00 -3.81 3.17
CA GLY A 243 -31.36 -5.23 3.11
C GLY A 243 -30.58 -6.10 4.10
N ALA A 244 -30.63 -7.40 3.89
CA ALA A 244 -29.97 -8.41 4.72
C ALA A 244 -29.29 -9.45 3.83
N VAL A 245 -28.15 -9.97 4.28
CA VAL A 245 -27.45 -11.11 3.68
C VAL A 245 -27.59 -12.27 4.65
N ASP A 246 -28.04 -13.42 4.15
CA ASP A 246 -28.08 -14.67 4.91
C ASP A 246 -26.71 -15.33 4.84
N ILE A 247 -25.95 -15.26 5.94
CA ILE A 247 -24.58 -15.80 6.03
C ILE A 247 -24.53 -17.28 6.44
N ASP A 248 -25.68 -17.95 6.62
CA ASP A 248 -25.73 -19.37 7.04
C ASP A 248 -25.07 -20.33 6.02
N ARG A 249 -24.90 -19.88 4.77
CA ARG A 249 -24.22 -20.62 3.70
C ARG A 249 -22.89 -20.00 3.28
N HIS A 250 -22.38 -19.08 4.07
CA HIS A 250 -21.11 -18.40 3.85
C HIS A 250 -20.17 -18.74 5.00
N ASP A 251 -19.58 -19.93 4.96
CA ASP A 251 -18.71 -20.47 6.02
C ASP A 251 -17.63 -19.45 6.44
N ASP A 252 -16.96 -18.81 5.48
CA ASP A 252 -15.96 -17.76 5.74
C ASP A 252 -16.52 -16.56 6.54
N ALA A 253 -17.78 -16.17 6.29
CA ALA A 253 -18.41 -15.05 6.99
C ALA A 253 -18.86 -15.43 8.41
N LEU A 254 -19.27 -16.69 8.59
CA LEU A 254 -19.60 -17.23 9.91
C LEU A 254 -18.34 -17.33 10.79
N ASP A 255 -17.25 -17.88 10.24
CA ASP A 255 -15.96 -17.97 10.94
C ASP A 255 -15.46 -16.58 11.32
N ALA A 256 -15.53 -15.60 10.41
CA ALA A 256 -15.15 -14.22 10.71
C ALA A 256 -15.96 -13.59 11.86
N LEU A 257 -17.27 -13.89 11.97
CA LEU A 257 -18.11 -13.42 13.07
C LEU A 257 -17.65 -14.03 14.42
N LEU A 258 -17.37 -15.33 14.43
CA LEU A 258 -16.93 -16.06 15.63
C LEU A 258 -15.53 -15.61 16.09
N ASP A 259 -14.59 -15.46 15.15
CA ASP A 259 -13.24 -14.98 15.39
C ASP A 259 -13.24 -13.55 15.92
N TYR A 260 -14.02 -12.66 15.31
CA TYR A 260 -14.18 -11.29 15.79
C TYR A 260 -14.64 -11.26 17.26
N GLY A 261 -15.67 -12.07 17.60
CA GLY A 261 -16.15 -12.17 18.98
C GLY A 261 -15.08 -12.69 19.95
N THR A 262 -14.31 -13.70 19.54
CA THR A 262 -13.21 -14.27 20.33
C THR A 262 -12.11 -13.25 20.60
N HIS A 263 -11.66 -12.53 19.57
CA HIS A 263 -10.64 -11.50 19.71
C HIS A 263 -11.12 -10.29 20.51
N GLN A 264 -12.39 -9.88 20.34
CA GLN A 264 -12.98 -8.81 21.14
C GLN A 264 -12.97 -9.13 22.65
N ARG A 265 -13.30 -10.38 23.03
CA ARG A 265 -13.23 -10.82 24.43
C ARG A 265 -11.80 -10.86 24.96
N ALA A 266 -10.86 -11.36 24.15
CA ALA A 266 -9.45 -11.39 24.49
C ALA A 266 -8.91 -9.96 24.71
N GLU A 267 -9.26 -9.02 23.84
CA GLU A 267 -8.92 -7.60 23.96
C GLU A 267 -9.48 -7.00 25.26
N ALA A 268 -10.77 -7.21 25.56
CA ALA A 268 -11.40 -6.72 26.78
C ALA A 268 -10.72 -7.29 28.05
N LYS A 269 -10.39 -8.58 28.05
CA LYS A 269 -9.67 -9.24 29.15
C LYS A 269 -8.27 -8.66 29.32
N ALA A 270 -7.51 -8.51 28.24
CA ALA A 270 -6.17 -7.92 28.26
C ALA A 270 -6.20 -6.46 28.75
N LYS A 271 -7.19 -5.67 28.31
CA LYS A 271 -7.42 -4.29 28.76
C LYS A 271 -7.68 -4.23 30.27
N LYS A 272 -8.54 -5.11 30.79
CA LYS A 272 -8.81 -5.22 32.23
C LYS A 272 -7.56 -5.64 33.02
N ALA A 273 -6.79 -6.61 32.52
CA ALA A 273 -5.55 -7.07 33.15
C ALA A 273 -4.49 -5.96 33.19
N LYS A 274 -4.32 -5.20 32.09
CA LYS A 274 -3.43 -4.02 32.03
C LYS A 274 -3.84 -2.96 33.06
N ALA A 275 -5.13 -2.67 33.18
CA ALA A 275 -5.63 -1.72 34.18
C ALA A 275 -5.36 -2.18 35.62
N ALA A 276 -5.57 -3.46 35.92
CA ALA A 276 -5.26 -4.04 37.23
C ALA A 276 -3.75 -4.04 37.53
N ALA A 277 -2.89 -4.27 36.53
CA ALA A 277 -1.44 -4.14 36.68
C ALA A 277 -1.03 -2.68 36.96
N LYS A 278 -1.58 -1.72 36.20
CA LYS A 278 -1.36 -0.28 36.43
C LYS A 278 -1.75 0.12 37.86
N ALA A 279 -2.91 -0.35 38.36
CA ALA A 279 -3.34 -0.06 39.72
C ALA A 279 -2.34 -0.60 40.78
N ARG A 280 -1.81 -1.80 40.59
CA ARG A 280 -0.76 -2.37 41.47
C ARG A 280 0.55 -1.59 41.41
N MET A 281 0.95 -1.12 40.23
CA MET A 281 2.14 -0.25 40.08
C MET A 281 1.95 1.06 40.84
N ILE A 282 0.79 1.71 40.70
CA ILE A 282 0.48 2.94 41.43
C ILE A 282 0.46 2.68 42.94
N ALA A 283 -0.15 1.58 43.40
CA ALA A 283 -0.18 1.24 44.81
C ALA A 283 1.24 1.00 45.40
N ALA A 284 2.14 0.41 44.62
CA ALA A 284 3.52 0.17 45.04
C ALA A 284 4.36 1.45 45.19
N LEU A 285 3.98 2.55 44.54
CA LEU A 285 4.65 3.85 44.70
C LEU A 285 4.36 4.49 46.07
N GLY A 286 3.17 4.29 46.62
CA GLY A 286 2.72 5.07 47.78
C GLY A 286 2.80 6.57 47.50
N ASP A 287 3.52 7.31 48.34
CA ASP A 287 3.74 8.76 48.17
C ASP A 287 4.89 9.10 47.22
N ALA A 288 5.63 8.11 46.71
CA ALA A 288 6.76 8.34 45.84
C ALA A 288 6.33 8.71 44.41
N GLN A 289 7.06 9.65 43.82
CA GLN A 289 6.83 10.09 42.43
C GLN A 289 7.33 9.06 41.39
N SER A 290 8.32 8.23 41.75
CA SER A 290 8.98 7.28 40.86
C SER A 290 9.41 6.00 41.56
N ALA A 291 9.36 4.89 40.84
CA ALA A 291 9.86 3.58 41.27
C ALA A 291 11.17 3.24 40.56
N LEU A 292 12.06 2.53 41.26
CA LEU A 292 13.38 2.14 40.78
C LEU A 292 13.51 0.60 40.71
N ILE A 293 14.31 0.11 39.76
CA ILE A 293 14.79 -1.28 39.70
C ILE A 293 16.31 -1.22 39.56
N GLY A 294 17.05 -1.85 40.49
CA GLY A 294 18.52 -1.82 40.44
C GLY A 294 19.14 -0.42 40.56
N GLY A 295 18.42 0.55 41.14
CA GLY A 295 18.86 1.95 41.23
C GLY A 295 18.49 2.80 40.01
N GLU A 296 18.02 2.19 38.92
CA GLU A 296 17.56 2.90 37.73
C GLU A 296 16.05 3.14 37.76
N ARG A 297 15.59 4.27 37.20
CA ARG A 297 14.17 4.61 37.16
C ARG A 297 13.40 3.68 36.24
N ALA A 298 12.45 2.95 36.83
CA ALA A 298 11.58 2.03 36.10
C ALA A 298 10.30 2.70 35.58
N TYR A 299 9.61 3.47 36.43
CA TYR A 299 8.42 4.24 36.04
C TYR A 299 8.17 5.42 37.00
N SER A 300 7.43 6.42 36.55
CA SER A 300 7.02 7.59 37.35
C SER A 300 5.61 8.08 36.99
N LEU A 301 4.97 8.77 37.93
CA LEU A 301 3.64 9.36 37.75
C LEU A 301 3.72 10.84 37.38
N GLU A 302 4.17 11.14 36.16
CA GLU A 302 4.33 12.54 35.73
C GLU A 302 2.97 13.24 35.57
N PRO A 303 2.79 14.44 36.15
CA PRO A 303 1.63 15.28 35.86
C PRO A 303 1.63 15.63 34.37
N SER A 304 0.58 15.26 33.63
CA SER A 304 0.41 15.74 32.26
C SER A 304 -0.43 17.02 32.28
N GLN A 305 0.02 18.06 31.59
CA GLN A 305 -0.89 19.14 31.18
C GLN A 305 -1.78 18.62 30.06
N ALA A 306 -2.89 17.97 30.43
CA ALA A 306 -3.90 17.57 29.46
C ALA A 306 -4.46 18.84 28.80
N ALA A 307 -4.63 18.82 27.49
CA ALA A 307 -5.30 19.89 26.77
C ALA A 307 -6.69 20.15 27.40
N PRO A 308 -7.13 21.41 27.53
CA PRO A 308 -8.46 21.70 28.05
C PRO A 308 -9.51 21.00 27.19
N LYS A 309 -10.44 20.29 27.83
CA LYS A 309 -11.55 19.62 27.16
C LYS A 309 -12.69 20.60 26.98
N VAL A 310 -13.22 20.70 25.76
CA VAL A 310 -14.46 21.45 25.48
C VAL A 310 -15.65 20.60 25.90
N ASP A 311 -16.55 21.18 26.69
CA ASP A 311 -17.84 20.57 27.01
C ASP A 311 -18.83 20.88 25.88
N LEU A 312 -19.04 19.89 25.01
CA LEU A 312 -19.89 20.02 23.84
C LEU A 312 -21.38 20.10 24.20
N GLU A 313 -21.81 19.50 25.32
CA GLU A 313 -23.21 19.58 25.77
C GLU A 313 -23.49 21.00 26.28
N LEU A 314 -22.62 21.52 27.14
CA LEU A 314 -22.73 22.88 27.64
C LEU A 314 -22.60 23.92 26.51
N MET A 315 -21.75 23.65 25.51
CA MET A 315 -21.60 24.51 24.34
C MET A 315 -22.86 24.51 23.47
N ALA A 316 -23.49 23.35 23.26
CA ALA A 316 -24.76 23.27 22.55
C ALA A 316 -25.89 23.99 23.30
N GLU A 317 -25.92 23.91 24.63
CA GLU A 317 -26.93 24.55 25.47
C GLU A 317 -26.75 26.08 25.54
N ARG A 318 -25.52 26.56 25.79
CA ARG A 318 -25.26 27.99 26.06
C ARG A 318 -24.82 28.79 24.83
N PHE A 319 -24.29 28.13 23.82
CA PHE A 319 -23.74 28.76 22.61
C PHE A 319 -24.15 27.99 21.33
N PRO A 320 -25.47 27.82 21.07
CA PRO A 320 -25.97 26.97 20.00
C PRO A 320 -25.50 27.40 18.60
N ASP A 321 -25.40 28.71 18.34
CA ASP A 321 -24.92 29.21 17.04
C ASP A 321 -23.45 28.85 16.78
N ALA A 322 -22.61 28.95 17.81
CA ALA A 322 -21.20 28.58 17.73
C ALA A 322 -21.02 27.05 17.61
N TYR A 323 -21.86 26.27 18.31
CA TYR A 323 -21.88 24.82 18.16
C TYR A 323 -22.24 24.43 16.73
N ALA A 324 -23.32 24.98 16.18
CA ALA A 324 -23.76 24.70 14.81
C ALA A 324 -22.73 25.14 13.75
N ALA A 325 -22.01 26.23 13.99
CA ALA A 325 -20.96 26.71 13.07
C ALA A 325 -19.69 25.86 13.08
N CYS A 326 -19.39 25.16 14.18
CA CYS A 326 -18.09 24.52 14.40
C CYS A 326 -18.15 23.00 14.55
N VAL A 327 -19.32 22.42 14.83
CA VAL A 327 -19.49 20.98 15.06
C VAL A 327 -20.21 20.36 13.89
N ALA A 328 -19.45 19.67 13.05
CA ALA A 328 -20.01 18.87 11.96
C ALA A 328 -20.34 17.46 12.47
N PRO A 329 -21.46 16.87 12.03
CA PRO A 329 -21.71 15.45 12.25
C PRO A 329 -20.61 14.62 11.58
N ASN A 330 -20.01 13.71 12.35
CA ASN A 330 -19.03 12.75 11.86
C ASN A 330 -19.65 11.34 11.95
N PRO A 331 -20.50 10.95 10.98
CA PRO A 331 -21.15 9.65 11.02
C PRO A 331 -20.10 8.55 10.97
N THR A 332 -20.11 7.66 11.96
CA THR A 332 -19.26 6.47 11.99
C THR A 332 -20.12 5.21 11.91
N GLU A 333 -19.65 4.24 11.14
CA GLU A 333 -20.23 2.90 11.12
C GLU A 333 -19.51 2.04 12.17
N ARG A 334 -20.29 1.29 12.96
CA ARG A 334 -19.76 0.27 13.87
C ARG A 334 -20.42 -1.06 13.58
N ILE A 335 -19.68 -2.14 13.81
CA ILE A 335 -20.25 -3.49 13.80
C ILE A 335 -21.06 -3.64 15.09
N ASP A 336 -22.38 -3.86 14.96
CA ASP A 336 -23.27 -4.19 16.08
C ASP A 336 -23.65 -5.67 16.03
N ILE A 337 -23.04 -6.47 16.90
CA ILE A 337 -23.27 -7.92 16.96
C ILE A 337 -24.49 -8.20 17.84
N ALA A 338 -25.42 -9.03 17.39
CA ALA A 338 -26.57 -9.42 18.19
C ALA A 338 -26.16 -10.26 19.41
N LYS A 339 -26.90 -10.15 20.53
CA LYS A 339 -26.52 -10.74 21.83
C LYS A 339 -26.23 -12.24 21.75
N GLN A 340 -27.03 -13.00 21.00
CA GLN A 340 -26.86 -14.46 20.86
C GLN A 340 -25.53 -14.87 20.20
N TYR A 341 -24.86 -13.96 19.47
CA TYR A 341 -23.56 -14.21 18.83
C TYR A 341 -22.38 -13.59 19.58
N LYS A 342 -22.60 -12.95 20.73
CA LYS A 342 -21.50 -12.36 21.53
C LYS A 342 -20.67 -13.39 22.31
N GLY A 343 -21.08 -14.66 22.31
CA GLY A 343 -20.56 -15.71 23.20
C GLY A 343 -20.96 -15.48 24.66
N GLU A 344 -20.99 -16.53 25.48
CA GLU A 344 -21.20 -16.36 26.93
C GLU A 344 -20.07 -15.49 27.51
N ILE A 345 -20.45 -14.49 28.32
CA ILE A 345 -19.56 -13.46 28.89
C ILE A 345 -18.71 -14.01 30.03
#